data_AF-A0AA88D2J0-F1
#
_entry.id   AF-A0AA88D2J0-F1
#
_cell.length_a   1.000
_cell.length_b   1.000
_cell.length_c   1.000
_cell.angle_alpha   90.00
_cell.angle_beta   90.00
_cell.angle_gamma   90.00
#
_symmetry.space_group_name_H-M   'P 1'
#
loop_
_entity.id
_entity.type
_entity.pdbx_description
1 polymer ?
#
loop_
_entity_poly.entity_id
_entity_poly.type
_entity_poly.pdbx_seq_one_letter_code
_entity_poly.pdbx_strand_id
1 'polypeptide(L)'
;MPPRRQIVVVILVVVAVAVRLSVAGDLPEFREAPAFRNGRECPRTAWSPASQEKNPHDPSIIHIAMTLDATYLRGSVAGVFSVLQHASCPENVVFHFIADRRRAADLRRVVAATFPYLKFHIYHFDPNLVLGKISYSIRRALDQPLNYARIYFPDLLPSGVRRIIYFDSDLIVVDDVAKLWRIDLKRHVVGAPEYCHANFTSYFTPKFWSNPVFTASFRGRRPCYFNTGVMVIDLWKWREGKFTEKLEHWMKVQKRYRIYELGSLPPFLLVFAGDVERVEHRWNQHGLGGDNLEGLCRNLHPGPVSLLHWSGKGKPWLRLDSKKPCPLDSLWAPYDLFRHSSLFSDS
;
A
#
# COMPACT_ATOMS: atom_id res chain seq x y z
N MET A 1 4.29 68.43 18.00
CA MET A 1 4.56 66.98 18.17
C MET A 1 3.89 66.21 17.05
N PRO A 2 4.63 65.69 16.06
CA PRO A 2 4.13 64.64 15.19
C PRO A 2 4.54 63.25 15.73
N PRO A 3 3.74 62.19 15.53
CA PRO A 3 4.10 60.86 16.02
C PRO A 3 5.21 60.26 15.15
N ARG A 4 6.30 59.84 15.79
CA ARG A 4 7.37 59.02 15.21
C ARG A 4 6.77 57.69 14.73
N ARG A 5 6.81 57.43 13.42
CA ARG A 5 6.59 56.08 12.87
C ARG A 5 7.79 55.21 13.25
N GLN A 6 7.62 54.31 14.21
CA GLN A 6 8.56 53.20 14.44
C GLN A 6 8.36 52.18 13.33
N ILE A 7 9.40 52.00 12.50
CA ILE A 7 9.49 50.90 11.55
C ILE A 7 9.92 49.67 12.35
N VAL A 8 8.99 48.76 12.62
CA VAL A 8 9.31 47.43 13.17
C VAL A 8 9.79 46.57 12.01
N VAL A 9 11.10 46.35 11.93
CA VAL A 9 11.68 45.36 11.02
C VAL A 9 11.43 43.97 11.62
N VAL A 10 10.44 43.26 11.09
CA VAL A 10 10.23 41.85 11.42
C VAL A 10 11.26 41.03 10.66
N ILE A 11 12.35 40.64 11.33
CA ILE A 11 13.30 39.67 10.80
C ILE A 11 12.62 38.31 10.82
N LEU A 12 12.16 37.86 9.65
CA LEU A 12 11.61 36.53 9.45
C LEU A 12 12.78 35.54 9.45
N VAL A 13 13.08 34.97 10.62
CA VAL A 13 14.02 33.85 10.74
C VAL A 13 13.35 32.62 10.14
N VAL A 14 13.63 32.38 8.86
CA VAL A 14 13.28 31.11 8.22
C VAL A 14 14.22 30.05 8.79
N VAL A 15 13.74 29.33 9.81
CA VAL A 15 14.40 28.10 10.25
C VAL A 15 14.19 27.07 9.15
N ALA A 16 15.15 26.98 8.23
CA ALA A 16 15.23 25.89 7.28
C ALA A 16 15.50 24.60 8.07
N VAL A 17 14.45 23.87 8.42
CA VAL A 17 14.58 22.48 8.87
C VAL A 17 15.06 21.68 7.67
N ALA A 18 16.38 21.54 7.56
CA ALA A 18 17.01 20.61 6.65
C ALA A 18 16.61 19.20 7.09
N VAL A 19 15.57 18.64 6.47
CA VAL A 19 15.33 17.20 6.50
C VAL A 19 16.53 16.59 5.79
N ARG A 20 17.47 16.06 6.58
CA ARG A 20 18.53 15.20 6.09
C ARG A 20 17.85 14.03 5.37
N LEU A 21 17.97 13.99 4.04
CA LEU A 21 17.82 12.74 3.30
C LEU A 21 18.98 11.84 3.75
N SER A 22 18.75 11.01 4.77
CA SER A 22 19.72 9.99 5.16
C SER A 22 19.71 8.89 4.09
N VAL A 23 20.60 9.03 3.13
CA VAL A 23 21.14 7.91 2.38
C VAL A 23 22.15 7.24 3.31
N ALA A 24 21.93 5.95 3.63
CA ALA A 24 22.73 5.09 4.51
C ALA A 24 22.46 5.18 6.04
N GLY A 25 21.24 4.83 6.46
CA GLY A 25 21.01 4.33 7.83
C GLY A 25 20.79 2.81 7.80
N ASP A 26 21.26 2.11 8.82
CA ASP A 26 21.01 0.68 9.02
C ASP A 26 19.50 0.39 9.01
N LEU A 27 19.11 -0.77 8.47
CA LEU A 27 17.72 -1.20 8.53
C LEU A 27 17.35 -1.61 9.97
N PRO A 28 16.09 -1.41 10.38
CA PRO A 28 15.63 -1.92 11.67
C PRO A 28 15.78 -3.44 11.76
N GLU A 29 16.11 -3.92 12.96
CA GLU A 29 16.15 -5.35 13.27
C GLU A 29 14.82 -5.84 13.82
N PHE A 30 14.51 -7.11 13.55
CA PHE A 30 13.30 -7.76 13.98
C PHE A 30 13.62 -9.10 14.65
N ARG A 31 12.74 -9.53 15.54
CA ARG A 31 12.73 -10.88 16.08
C ARG A 31 12.30 -11.85 14.98
N GLU A 32 12.87 -13.05 15.01
CA GLU A 32 12.41 -14.13 14.16
C GLU A 32 10.95 -14.46 14.48
N ALA A 33 10.12 -14.57 13.45
CA ALA A 33 8.73 -14.95 13.56
C ALA A 33 8.60 -16.45 13.87
N PRO A 34 7.56 -16.88 14.62
CA PRO A 34 7.22 -18.29 14.75
C PRO A 34 7.06 -18.99 13.39
N ALA A 35 7.37 -20.28 13.36
CA ALA A 35 7.12 -21.10 12.18
C ALA A 35 5.63 -21.42 12.07
N PHE A 36 5.01 -21.07 10.93
CA PHE A 36 3.63 -21.40 10.60
C PHE A 36 3.60 -22.54 9.59
N ARG A 37 2.74 -23.54 9.83
CA ARG A 37 2.62 -24.75 9.00
C ARG A 37 1.20 -24.91 8.48
N ASN A 38 1.09 -25.50 7.31
CA ASN A 38 -0.20 -25.85 6.71
C ASN A 38 -1.01 -26.79 7.62
N GLY A 39 -2.31 -26.53 7.70
CA GLY A 39 -3.28 -27.50 8.21
C GLY A 39 -3.35 -28.77 7.35
N ARG A 40 -3.95 -29.84 7.87
CA ARG A 40 -4.04 -31.15 7.19
C ARG A 40 -4.79 -31.10 5.85
N GLU A 41 -5.73 -30.16 5.72
CA GLU A 41 -6.57 -29.99 4.53
C GLU A 41 -5.91 -29.17 3.42
N CYS A 42 -4.72 -28.61 3.69
CA CYS A 42 -4.04 -27.77 2.72
C CYS A 42 -3.42 -28.60 1.58
N PRO A 43 -3.64 -28.20 0.33
CA PRO A 43 -2.98 -28.83 -0.80
C PRO A 43 -1.46 -28.63 -0.72
N ARG A 44 -0.71 -29.66 -1.08
CA ARG A 44 0.75 -29.59 -1.17
C ARG A 44 1.14 -28.78 -2.39
N THR A 45 1.91 -27.71 -2.18
CA THR A 45 2.37 -26.82 -3.26
C THR A 45 3.88 -26.82 -3.37
N ALA A 46 4.39 -27.06 -4.58
CA ALA A 46 5.80 -26.93 -4.91
C ALA A 46 6.01 -25.64 -5.72
N TRP A 47 5.82 -24.49 -5.06
CA TRP A 47 6.01 -23.22 -5.75
C TRP A 47 7.49 -22.95 -6.02
N SER A 48 7.84 -22.72 -7.28
CA SER A 48 9.10 -22.09 -7.68
C SER A 48 8.86 -21.13 -8.85
N PRO A 49 9.64 -20.05 -8.99
CA PRO A 49 9.53 -19.15 -10.15
C PRO A 49 9.66 -19.87 -11.49
N ALA A 50 10.58 -20.84 -11.58
CA ALA A 50 10.81 -21.63 -12.79
C ALA A 50 9.66 -22.60 -13.10
N SER A 51 8.90 -23.05 -12.11
CA SER A 51 7.73 -23.93 -12.33
C SER A 51 6.53 -23.21 -12.94
N GLN A 52 6.44 -21.88 -12.80
CA GLN A 52 5.31 -21.08 -13.29
C GLN A 52 5.29 -20.93 -14.82
N GLU A 53 6.42 -21.12 -15.50
CA GLU A 53 6.44 -21.20 -16.97
C GLU A 53 5.78 -22.50 -17.48
N LYS A 54 5.74 -23.56 -16.65
CA LYS A 54 5.23 -24.89 -17.02
C LYS A 54 3.79 -25.16 -16.57
N ASN A 55 3.36 -24.59 -15.44
CA ASN A 55 1.97 -24.61 -15.01
C ASN A 55 1.58 -23.23 -14.47
N PRO A 56 1.01 -22.34 -15.30
CA PRO A 56 0.86 -20.94 -14.95
C PRO A 56 -0.22 -20.69 -13.88
N HIS A 57 -1.19 -21.60 -13.67
CA HIS A 57 -2.26 -21.41 -12.67
C HIS A 57 -2.41 -22.58 -11.73
N ASP A 58 -1.68 -22.51 -10.62
CA ASP A 58 -2.05 -23.26 -9.43
C ASP A 58 -2.93 -22.39 -8.52
N PRO A 59 -4.26 -22.58 -8.50
CA PRO A 59 -5.18 -21.76 -7.70
C PRO A 59 -5.00 -21.97 -6.19
N SER A 60 -4.25 -23.01 -5.79
CA SER A 60 -3.95 -23.28 -4.40
C SER A 60 -2.85 -22.41 -3.81
N ILE A 61 -2.13 -21.67 -4.65
CA ILE A 61 -1.08 -20.74 -4.26
C ILE A 61 -1.66 -19.33 -4.20
N ILE A 62 -1.52 -18.69 -3.04
CA ILE A 62 -2.00 -17.32 -2.81
C ILE A 62 -0.84 -16.37 -3.03
N HIS A 63 -0.91 -15.59 -4.11
CA HIS A 63 0.09 -14.58 -4.41
C HIS A 63 -0.27 -13.25 -3.75
N ILE A 64 0.61 -12.73 -2.90
CA ILE A 64 0.43 -11.43 -2.24
C ILE A 64 1.54 -10.50 -2.69
N ALA A 65 1.18 -9.33 -3.22
CA ALA A 65 2.14 -8.30 -3.60
C ALA A 65 2.15 -7.15 -2.59
N MET A 66 3.34 -6.67 -2.24
CA MET A 66 3.54 -5.53 -1.35
C MET A 66 4.69 -4.67 -1.84
N THR A 67 4.64 -3.36 -1.60
CA THR A 67 5.84 -2.52 -1.70
C THR A 67 6.67 -2.65 -0.43
N LEU A 68 7.99 -2.63 -0.57
CA LEU A 68 8.92 -2.77 0.55
C LEU A 68 9.93 -1.63 0.51
N ASP A 69 9.81 -0.71 1.47
CA ASP A 69 10.76 0.38 1.70
C ASP A 69 11.16 0.45 3.17
N ALA A 70 12.31 1.08 3.43
CA ALA A 70 12.89 1.14 4.77
C ALA A 70 12.01 1.91 5.78
N THR A 71 11.23 2.90 5.33
CA THR A 71 10.40 3.75 6.19
C THR A 71 9.21 2.97 6.74
N TYR A 72 8.62 2.10 5.91
CA TYR A 72 7.45 1.30 6.24
C TYR A 72 7.77 -0.17 6.55
N LEU A 73 9.05 -0.54 6.60
CA LEU A 73 9.49 -1.93 6.80
C LEU A 73 8.86 -2.59 8.03
N ARG A 74 8.76 -1.85 9.16
CA ARG A 74 8.12 -2.34 10.40
C ARG A 74 6.64 -2.66 10.19
N GLY A 75 5.93 -1.84 9.41
CA GLY A 75 4.57 -2.12 9.00
C GLY A 75 4.47 -3.34 8.09
N SER A 76 5.31 -3.43 7.07
CA SER A 76 5.33 -4.58 6.14
C SER A 76 5.60 -5.89 6.87
N VAL A 77 6.52 -5.91 7.83
CA VAL A 77 6.80 -7.08 8.68
C VAL A 77 5.56 -7.48 9.49
N ALA A 78 4.88 -6.53 10.15
CA ALA A 78 3.65 -6.81 10.87
C ALA A 78 2.53 -7.34 9.93
N GLY A 79 2.42 -6.77 8.73
CA GLY A 79 1.48 -7.23 7.69
C GLY A 79 1.73 -8.68 7.29
N VAL A 80 2.99 -9.03 6.95
CA VAL A 80 3.39 -10.41 6.62
C VAL A 80 3.10 -11.35 7.80
N PHE A 81 3.50 -10.97 9.01
CA PHE A 81 3.30 -11.79 10.19
C PHE A 81 1.81 -12.05 10.46
N SER A 82 0.97 -11.02 10.35
CA SER A 82 -0.48 -11.17 10.51
C SER A 82 -1.11 -12.11 9.49
N VAL A 83 -0.68 -12.06 8.22
CA VAL A 83 -1.15 -13.00 7.19
C VAL A 83 -0.77 -14.44 7.57
N LEU A 84 0.49 -14.69 7.93
CA LEU A 84 0.96 -16.04 8.27
C LEU A 84 0.27 -16.59 9.52
N GLN A 85 0.00 -15.72 10.50
CA GLN A 85 -0.64 -16.10 11.76
C GLN A 85 -2.10 -16.52 11.58
N HIS A 86 -2.83 -15.92 10.62
CA HIS A 86 -4.26 -16.15 10.43
C HIS A 86 -4.61 -17.02 9.21
N ALA A 87 -3.63 -17.34 8.36
CA ALA A 87 -3.85 -18.22 7.21
C ALA A 87 -4.02 -19.69 7.65
N SER A 88 -4.99 -20.39 7.06
CA SER A 88 -5.13 -21.85 7.25
C SER A 88 -3.99 -22.62 6.58
N CYS A 89 -3.49 -22.09 5.46
CA CYS A 89 -2.44 -22.67 4.64
C CYS A 89 -1.28 -21.68 4.40
N PRO A 90 -0.53 -21.29 5.46
CA PRO A 90 0.50 -20.26 5.37
C PRO A 90 1.65 -20.64 4.43
N GLU A 91 1.96 -21.93 4.26
CA GLU A 91 3.02 -22.39 3.36
C GLU A 91 2.61 -22.35 1.88
N ASN A 92 1.34 -22.07 1.59
CA ASN A 92 0.82 -21.85 0.25
C ASN A 92 0.77 -20.35 -0.13
N VAL A 93 1.19 -19.46 0.77
CA VAL A 93 1.26 -18.02 0.50
C VAL A 93 2.63 -17.67 -0.04
N VAL A 94 2.68 -16.89 -1.13
CA VAL A 94 3.91 -16.39 -1.74
C VAL A 94 3.88 -14.87 -1.78
N PHE A 95 4.90 -14.24 -1.21
CA PHE A 95 5.02 -12.78 -1.22
C PHE A 95 5.88 -12.27 -2.38
N HIS A 96 5.36 -11.28 -3.09
CA HIS A 96 6.02 -10.54 -4.16
C HIS A 96 6.28 -9.12 -3.68
N PHE A 97 7.48 -8.89 -3.16
CA PHE A 97 7.90 -7.56 -2.71
C PHE A 97 8.45 -6.75 -3.87
N ILE A 98 8.04 -5.49 -3.96
CA ILE A 98 8.63 -4.52 -4.89
C ILE A 98 9.45 -3.52 -4.10
N ALA A 99 10.74 -3.39 -4.42
CA ALA A 99 11.66 -2.55 -3.68
C ALA A 99 12.56 -1.73 -4.62
N ASP A 100 13.14 -0.65 -4.08
CA ASP A 100 14.22 0.06 -4.75
C ASP A 100 15.47 -0.83 -4.87
N ARG A 101 16.10 -0.82 -6.06
CA ARG A 101 17.26 -1.65 -6.38
C ARG A 101 18.41 -1.49 -5.37
N ARG A 102 18.62 -0.29 -4.83
CA ARG A 102 19.75 0.02 -3.93
C ARG A 102 19.61 -0.66 -2.57
N ARG A 103 18.38 -0.96 -2.13
CA ARG A 103 18.11 -1.56 -0.81
C ARG A 103 17.64 -3.01 -0.89
N ALA A 104 17.42 -3.55 -2.09
CA ALA A 104 16.85 -4.87 -2.28
C ALA A 104 17.62 -6.00 -1.56
N ALA A 105 18.96 -5.96 -1.57
CA ALA A 105 19.78 -6.97 -0.91
C ALA A 105 19.64 -6.91 0.64
N ASP A 106 19.66 -5.72 1.22
CA ASP A 106 19.49 -5.54 2.67
C ASP A 106 18.08 -5.92 3.11
N LEU A 107 17.06 -5.48 2.35
CA LEU A 107 15.68 -5.84 2.61
C LEU A 107 15.47 -7.35 2.51
N ARG A 108 16.12 -8.02 1.54
CA ARG A 108 16.09 -9.49 1.43
C ARG A 108 16.66 -10.15 2.67
N ARG A 109 17.81 -9.68 3.16
CA ARG A 109 18.44 -10.20 4.38
C ARG A 109 17.52 -10.05 5.59
N VAL A 110 16.91 -8.88 5.78
CA VAL A 110 15.99 -8.63 6.89
C VAL A 110 14.75 -9.53 6.80
N VAL A 111 14.10 -9.62 5.64
CA VAL A 111 12.91 -10.49 5.47
C VAL A 111 13.26 -11.95 5.69
N ALA A 112 14.38 -12.44 5.16
CA ALA A 112 14.81 -13.82 5.34
C ALA A 112 15.16 -14.14 6.81
N ALA A 113 15.81 -13.22 7.52
CA ALA A 113 16.12 -13.39 8.95
C ALA A 113 14.86 -13.33 9.83
N THR A 114 13.88 -12.51 9.46
CA THR A 114 12.63 -12.37 10.21
C THR A 114 11.68 -13.54 9.94
N PHE A 115 11.62 -14.02 8.69
CA PHE A 115 10.74 -15.11 8.27
C PHE A 115 11.49 -16.20 7.50
N PRO A 116 12.23 -17.10 8.19
CA PRO A 116 13.09 -18.10 7.54
C PRO A 116 12.36 -19.07 6.61
N TYR A 117 11.07 -19.30 6.85
CA TYR A 117 10.25 -20.23 6.07
C TYR A 117 9.35 -19.55 5.02
N LEU A 118 9.43 -18.22 4.88
CA LEU A 118 8.60 -17.47 3.95
C LEU A 118 9.01 -17.73 2.50
N LYS A 119 8.05 -18.11 1.66
CA LYS A 119 8.22 -18.09 0.21
C LYS A 119 8.07 -16.66 -0.28
N PHE A 120 9.16 -16.02 -0.71
CA PHE A 120 9.09 -14.65 -1.21
C PHE A 120 10.10 -14.32 -2.31
N HIS A 121 9.75 -13.31 -3.10
CA HIS A 121 10.58 -12.71 -4.13
C HIS A 121 10.63 -11.21 -3.95
N ILE A 122 11.79 -10.62 -4.25
CA ILE A 122 11.95 -9.17 -4.33
C ILE A 122 12.22 -8.81 -5.79
N TYR A 123 11.38 -7.95 -6.34
CA TYR A 123 11.50 -7.40 -7.68
C TYR A 123 11.94 -5.94 -7.58
N HIS A 124 12.78 -5.53 -8.52
CA HIS A 124 13.31 -4.18 -8.54
C HIS A 124 12.35 -3.24 -9.27
N PHE A 125 11.97 -2.16 -8.61
CA PHE A 125 11.29 -1.07 -9.26
C PHE A 125 12.30 -0.10 -9.87
N ASP A 126 12.20 0.13 -11.17
CA ASP A 126 12.96 1.18 -11.84
C ASP A 126 12.21 2.52 -11.69
N PRO A 127 12.74 3.50 -10.91
CA PRO A 127 12.10 4.80 -10.75
C PRO A 127 11.98 5.57 -12.08
N ASN A 128 12.76 5.22 -13.11
CA ASN A 128 12.64 5.83 -14.43
C ASN A 128 11.29 5.55 -15.11
N LEU A 129 10.60 4.47 -14.74
CA LEU A 129 9.26 4.17 -15.25
C LEU A 129 8.27 5.30 -14.95
N VAL A 130 8.45 6.02 -13.85
CA VAL A 130 7.57 7.10 -13.43
C VAL A 130 8.20 8.47 -13.56
N LEU A 131 9.50 8.52 -13.88
CA LEU A 131 10.22 9.75 -14.17
C LEU A 131 9.52 10.48 -15.32
N GLY A 132 9.25 11.76 -15.09
CA GLY A 132 8.56 12.58 -16.07
C GLY A 132 7.05 12.30 -16.21
N LYS A 133 6.47 11.34 -15.47
CA LYS A 133 5.02 11.07 -15.41
C LYS A 133 4.39 11.53 -14.10
N ILE A 134 5.17 11.61 -13.03
CA ILE A 134 4.69 12.12 -11.74
C ILE A 134 4.84 13.64 -11.65
N SER A 135 3.98 14.22 -10.82
CA SER A 135 3.96 15.62 -10.49
C SER A 135 4.28 15.78 -9.01
N TYR A 136 5.12 16.74 -8.66
CA TYR A 136 5.32 17.10 -7.26
C TYR A 136 3.98 17.50 -6.65
N SER A 137 3.47 16.68 -5.74
CA SER A 137 2.27 16.96 -4.97
C SER A 137 2.61 17.89 -3.81
N ILE A 138 1.59 18.49 -3.19
CA ILE A 138 1.77 19.30 -1.97
C ILE A 138 2.43 18.43 -0.86
N ARG A 139 2.24 17.10 -0.93
CA ARG A 139 2.76 16.14 0.04
C ARG A 139 3.93 15.34 -0.56
N ARG A 140 5.17 15.78 -0.33
CA ARG A 140 6.40 15.12 -0.84
C ARG A 140 6.45 13.60 -0.68
N ALA A 141 5.87 13.04 0.38
CA ALA A 141 5.79 11.59 0.60
C ALA A 141 5.01 10.84 -0.51
N LEU A 142 4.06 11.50 -1.18
CA LEU A 142 3.29 10.96 -2.30
C LEU A 142 4.06 10.98 -3.63
N ASP A 143 5.19 11.68 -3.69
CA ASP A 143 6.05 11.78 -4.87
C ASP A 143 7.09 10.65 -4.94
N GLN A 144 7.15 9.79 -3.91
CA GLN A 144 8.05 8.65 -3.89
C GLN A 144 7.70 7.70 -5.05
N PRO A 145 8.65 7.38 -5.95
CA PRO A 145 8.40 6.52 -7.11
C PRO A 145 7.72 5.20 -6.75
N LEU A 146 8.09 4.60 -5.62
CA LEU A 146 7.56 3.32 -5.15
C LEU A 146 6.04 3.34 -4.90
N ASN A 147 5.43 4.50 -4.61
CA ASN A 147 3.97 4.63 -4.46
C ASN A 147 3.20 4.25 -5.74
N TYR A 148 3.86 4.35 -6.89
CA TYR A 148 3.31 4.05 -8.20
C TYR A 148 3.68 2.64 -8.67
N ALA A 149 4.50 1.89 -7.93
CA ALA A 149 4.95 0.56 -8.32
C ALA A 149 3.78 -0.42 -8.56
N ARG A 150 2.68 -0.25 -7.83
CA ARG A 150 1.45 -1.04 -8.01
C ARG A 150 0.81 -0.96 -9.41
N ILE A 151 1.14 0.07 -10.19
CA ILE A 151 0.71 0.22 -11.59
C ILE A 151 1.43 -0.80 -12.49
N TYR A 152 2.64 -1.21 -12.10
CA TYR A 152 3.56 -1.98 -12.93
C TYR A 152 3.67 -3.45 -12.49
N PHE A 153 2.85 -3.93 -11.55
CA PHE A 153 2.83 -5.36 -11.22
C PHE A 153 2.71 -6.30 -12.42
N PRO A 154 1.91 -6.03 -13.46
CA PRO A 154 1.79 -6.94 -14.58
C PRO A 154 3.11 -7.12 -15.35
N ASP A 155 3.97 -6.09 -15.35
CA ASP A 155 5.27 -6.08 -16.03
C ASP A 155 6.40 -6.57 -15.10
N LEU A 156 6.26 -6.33 -13.80
CA LEU A 156 7.26 -6.71 -12.79
C LEU A 156 7.17 -8.18 -12.38
N LEU A 157 5.96 -8.74 -12.32
CA LEU A 157 5.73 -10.11 -11.89
C LEU A 157 5.77 -11.08 -13.08
N PRO A 158 6.22 -12.33 -12.89
CA PRO A 158 6.25 -13.33 -13.95
C PRO A 158 4.89 -13.47 -14.64
N SER A 159 4.90 -13.77 -15.94
CA SER A 159 3.68 -13.94 -16.76
C SER A 159 2.76 -15.06 -16.23
N GLY A 160 3.34 -16.09 -15.60
CA GLY A 160 2.60 -17.14 -14.91
C GLY A 160 1.76 -16.62 -13.74
N VAL A 161 2.15 -15.53 -13.07
CA VAL A 161 1.30 -14.93 -12.03
C VAL A 161 0.16 -14.15 -12.71
N ARG A 162 -1.04 -14.74 -12.74
CA ARG A 162 -2.25 -14.08 -13.29
C ARG A 162 -3.17 -13.45 -12.25
N ARG A 163 -3.00 -13.76 -10.96
CA ARG A 163 -3.80 -13.13 -9.89
C ARG A 163 -2.89 -12.78 -8.71
N ILE A 164 -3.15 -11.65 -8.08
CA ILE A 164 -2.52 -11.25 -6.81
C ILE A 164 -3.54 -10.61 -5.88
N ILE A 165 -3.24 -10.65 -4.58
CA ILE A 165 -3.78 -9.70 -3.60
C ILE A 165 -2.70 -8.64 -3.39
N TYR A 166 -3.03 -7.38 -3.58
CA TYR A 166 -2.18 -6.28 -3.22
C TYR A 166 -2.51 -5.79 -1.81
N PHE A 167 -1.47 -5.61 -0.99
CA PHE A 167 -1.53 -5.03 0.34
C PHE A 167 -0.56 -3.83 0.46
N ASP A 168 -1.07 -2.71 0.96
CA ASP A 168 -0.23 -1.61 1.47
C ASP A 168 0.55 -2.09 2.72
N SER A 169 1.62 -1.37 3.06
CA SER A 169 2.55 -1.74 4.13
C SER A 169 2.04 -1.45 5.55
N ASP A 170 0.88 -0.86 5.72
CA ASP A 170 0.36 -0.34 6.99
C ASP A 170 -0.99 -0.97 7.37
N LEU A 171 -1.07 -2.29 7.21
CA LEU A 171 -2.24 -3.08 7.57
C LEU A 171 -1.88 -4.35 8.35
N ILE A 172 -2.89 -4.92 9.00
CA ILE A 172 -2.86 -6.28 9.54
C ILE A 172 -4.11 -7.03 9.08
N VAL A 173 -3.94 -8.32 8.83
CA VAL A 173 -5.02 -9.25 8.51
C VAL A 173 -5.35 -10.05 9.77
N VAL A 174 -6.64 -10.18 10.09
CA VAL A 174 -7.15 -10.87 11.29
C VAL A 174 -8.15 -11.98 10.95
N ASP A 175 -8.08 -12.48 9.71
CA ASP A 175 -8.93 -13.53 9.15
C ASP A 175 -8.14 -14.30 8.08
N ASP A 176 -8.65 -15.44 7.63
CA ASP A 176 -7.97 -16.26 6.63
C ASP A 176 -7.97 -15.57 5.26
N VAL A 177 -6.78 -15.19 4.79
CA VAL A 177 -6.57 -14.52 3.48
C VAL A 177 -7.07 -15.34 2.29
N ALA A 178 -7.21 -16.67 2.42
CA ALA A 178 -7.80 -17.53 1.40
C ALA A 178 -9.27 -17.17 1.09
N LYS A 179 -9.98 -16.53 2.02
CA LYS A 179 -11.33 -16.02 1.78
C LYS A 179 -11.31 -14.83 0.82
N LEU A 180 -10.38 -13.89 0.98
CA LEU A 180 -10.17 -12.78 0.07
C LEU A 180 -9.68 -13.25 -1.31
N TRP A 181 -8.75 -14.21 -1.34
CA TRP A 181 -8.22 -14.79 -2.57
C TRP A 181 -9.29 -15.40 -3.49
N ARG A 182 -10.29 -16.03 -2.89
CA ARG A 182 -11.35 -16.78 -3.60
C ARG A 182 -12.49 -15.92 -4.12
N ILE A 183 -12.49 -14.61 -3.86
CA ILE A 183 -13.51 -13.72 -4.43
C ILE A 183 -13.51 -13.85 -5.96
N ASP A 184 -14.70 -14.03 -6.52
CA ASP A 184 -14.90 -14.05 -7.95
C ASP A 184 -14.95 -12.63 -8.50
N LEU A 185 -13.93 -12.26 -9.27
CA LEU A 185 -13.84 -10.95 -9.92
C LEU A 185 -14.80 -10.79 -11.10
N LYS A 186 -15.48 -11.87 -11.53
CA LYS A 186 -16.39 -11.89 -12.68
C LYS A 186 -15.71 -11.29 -13.91
N ARG A 187 -16.31 -10.26 -14.52
CA ARG A 187 -15.74 -9.52 -15.66
C ARG A 187 -14.71 -8.46 -15.26
N HIS A 188 -14.64 -8.08 -13.98
CA HIS A 188 -13.80 -7.00 -13.51
C HIS A 188 -12.33 -7.42 -13.44
N VAL A 189 -11.45 -6.42 -13.54
CA VAL A 189 -9.99 -6.61 -13.41
C VAL A 189 -9.53 -6.47 -11.95
N VAL A 190 -10.23 -5.64 -11.19
CA VAL A 190 -9.92 -5.34 -9.78
C VAL A 190 -11.15 -5.63 -8.94
N GLY A 191 -10.93 -6.21 -7.76
CA GLY A 191 -11.91 -6.29 -6.68
C GLY A 191 -11.41 -5.52 -5.47
N ALA A 192 -12.26 -4.64 -4.92
CA ALA A 192 -11.94 -3.85 -3.73
C ALA A 192 -13.22 -3.40 -3.00
N PRO A 193 -13.15 -3.10 -1.70
CA PRO A 193 -14.24 -2.45 -0.99
C PRO A 193 -14.57 -1.06 -1.54
N GLU A 194 -15.82 -0.84 -1.93
CA GLU A 194 -16.32 0.46 -2.43
C GLU A 194 -17.06 1.25 -1.34
N TYR A 195 -16.73 2.53 -1.19
CA TYR A 195 -17.32 3.46 -0.22
C TYR A 195 -18.06 4.58 -0.94
N CYS A 196 -19.21 4.25 -1.51
CA CYS A 196 -20.02 5.18 -2.31
C CYS A 196 -20.59 6.37 -1.50
N HIS A 197 -20.52 6.35 -0.17
CA HIS A 197 -20.91 7.47 0.68
C HIS A 197 -19.84 8.58 0.75
N ALA A 198 -18.60 8.29 0.33
CA ALA A 198 -17.56 9.29 0.28
C ALA A 198 -17.85 10.31 -0.83
N ASN A 199 -17.51 11.58 -0.58
CA ASN A 199 -17.65 12.63 -1.60
C ASN A 199 -16.62 12.42 -2.72
N PHE A 200 -17.01 11.71 -3.78
CA PHE A 200 -16.14 11.38 -4.91
C PHE A 200 -15.57 12.63 -5.60
N THR A 201 -16.31 13.73 -5.61
CA THR A 201 -15.90 15.01 -6.19
C THR A 201 -14.61 15.54 -5.55
N SER A 202 -14.36 15.24 -4.28
CA SER A 202 -13.19 15.72 -3.52
C SER A 202 -11.85 15.14 -3.97
N TYR A 203 -11.85 14.06 -4.75
CA TYR A 203 -10.62 13.43 -5.24
C TYR A 203 -10.02 14.11 -6.48
N PHE A 204 -10.73 15.08 -7.07
CA PHE A 204 -10.33 15.81 -8.26
C PHE A 204 -10.53 17.32 -8.09
N THR A 205 -9.73 18.13 -8.77
CA THR A 205 -9.79 19.59 -8.68
C THR A 205 -10.99 20.15 -9.45
N PRO A 206 -11.43 21.40 -9.17
CA PRO A 206 -12.46 22.06 -9.96
C PRO A 206 -12.14 22.09 -11.47
N LYS A 207 -10.85 22.17 -11.82
CA LYS A 207 -10.37 22.13 -13.21
C LYS A 207 -10.62 20.79 -13.90
N PHE A 208 -10.64 19.68 -13.16
CA PHE A 208 -11.06 18.39 -13.70
C PHE A 208 -12.54 18.42 -14.07
N TRP A 209 -13.38 18.84 -13.11
CA TRP A 209 -14.83 18.81 -13.25
C TRP A 209 -15.37 19.81 -14.28
N SER A 210 -14.69 20.92 -14.51
CA SER A 210 -15.07 21.90 -15.54
C SER A 210 -14.68 21.50 -16.97
N ASN A 211 -13.93 20.40 -17.16
CA ASN A 211 -13.51 19.94 -18.48
C ASN A 211 -14.33 18.71 -18.93
N PRO A 212 -15.22 18.84 -19.94
CA PRO A 212 -16.05 17.74 -20.43
C PRO A 212 -15.27 16.53 -20.95
N VAL A 213 -14.04 16.74 -21.46
CA VAL A 213 -13.18 15.64 -21.94
C VAL A 213 -12.72 14.77 -20.76
N PHE A 214 -12.42 15.38 -19.62
CA PHE A 214 -11.97 14.64 -18.44
C PHE A 214 -13.14 13.92 -17.75
N THR A 215 -14.28 14.59 -17.60
CA THR A 215 -15.47 13.98 -16.97
C THR A 215 -16.09 12.88 -17.83
N ALA A 216 -15.93 12.94 -19.15
CA ALA A 216 -16.33 11.87 -20.07
C ALA A 216 -15.65 10.53 -19.75
N SER A 217 -14.53 10.51 -19.02
CA SER A 217 -13.91 9.27 -18.54
C SER A 217 -14.87 8.41 -17.73
N PHE A 218 -15.80 9.00 -16.97
CA PHE A 218 -16.77 8.28 -16.14
C PHE A 218 -18.08 7.95 -16.87
N ARG A 219 -18.22 8.28 -18.16
CA ARG A 219 -19.46 8.07 -18.91
C ARG A 219 -19.86 6.59 -18.89
N GLY A 220 -21.14 6.32 -18.58
CA GLY A 220 -21.69 4.97 -18.48
C GLY A 220 -21.33 4.21 -17.20
N ARG A 221 -20.61 4.84 -16.26
CA ARG A 221 -20.24 4.26 -14.97
C ARG A 221 -20.88 5.06 -13.83
N ARG A 222 -21.06 4.40 -12.68
CA ARG A 222 -21.42 5.05 -11.41
C ARG A 222 -20.19 5.01 -10.51
N PRO A 223 -19.27 6.01 -10.60
CA PRO A 223 -18.01 5.93 -9.90
C PRO A 223 -18.21 6.05 -8.38
N CYS A 224 -17.63 5.10 -7.64
CA CYS A 224 -17.51 5.16 -6.19
C CYS A 224 -16.03 5.22 -5.79
N TYR A 225 -15.76 5.81 -4.63
CA TYR A 225 -14.43 5.73 -4.04
C TYR A 225 -14.14 4.29 -3.63
N PHE A 226 -12.95 3.81 -3.93
CA PHE A 226 -12.38 2.63 -3.31
C PHE A 226 -10.94 2.95 -2.90
N ASN A 227 -10.50 2.36 -1.80
CA ASN A 227 -9.14 2.49 -1.33
C ASN A 227 -8.23 1.54 -2.13
N THR A 228 -7.07 2.02 -2.59
CA THR A 228 -6.13 1.25 -3.42
C THR A 228 -5.08 0.49 -2.63
N GLY A 229 -5.20 0.43 -1.30
CA GLY A 229 -4.27 -0.28 -0.41
C GLY A 229 -4.64 -1.74 -0.15
N VAL A 230 -5.84 -2.17 -0.55
CA VAL A 230 -6.26 -3.57 -0.55
C VAL A 230 -7.01 -3.85 -1.84
N MET A 231 -6.46 -4.69 -2.70
CA MET A 231 -7.07 -5.03 -3.99
C MET A 231 -6.81 -6.49 -4.35
N VAL A 232 -7.80 -7.20 -4.86
CA VAL A 232 -7.60 -8.45 -5.62
C VAL A 232 -7.49 -8.09 -7.09
N ILE A 233 -6.42 -8.48 -7.76
CA ILE A 233 -6.11 -8.04 -9.12
C ILE A 233 -5.94 -9.25 -10.03
N ASP A 234 -6.69 -9.26 -11.12
CA ASP A 234 -6.49 -10.15 -12.26
C ASP A 234 -5.41 -9.55 -13.18
N LEU A 235 -4.16 -9.96 -12.99
CA LEU A 235 -3.03 -9.52 -13.80
C LEU A 235 -3.12 -9.97 -15.25
N TRP A 236 -3.86 -11.04 -15.56
CA TRP A 236 -4.04 -11.45 -16.95
C TRP A 236 -4.94 -10.48 -17.71
N LYS A 237 -6.14 -10.20 -17.19
CA LYS A 237 -7.02 -9.17 -17.76
C LYS A 237 -6.37 -7.80 -17.74
N TRP A 238 -5.53 -7.51 -16.73
CA TRP A 238 -4.78 -6.27 -16.67
C TRP A 238 -3.83 -6.12 -17.88
N ARG A 239 -3.06 -7.16 -18.20
CA ARG A 239 -2.14 -7.18 -19.35
C ARG A 239 -2.91 -7.09 -20.67
N GLU A 240 -3.95 -7.92 -20.83
CA GLU A 240 -4.77 -7.96 -22.03
C GLU A 240 -5.45 -6.61 -22.31
N GLY A 241 -6.02 -6.00 -21.26
CA GLY A 241 -6.71 -4.72 -21.34
C GLY A 241 -5.81 -3.49 -21.31
N LYS A 242 -4.47 -3.65 -21.31
CA LYS A 242 -3.48 -2.56 -21.33
C LYS A 242 -3.75 -1.49 -20.27
N PHE A 243 -4.04 -1.94 -19.05
CA PHE A 243 -4.44 -1.04 -17.97
C PHE A 243 -3.28 -0.21 -17.42
N THR A 244 -2.04 -0.70 -17.53
CA THR A 244 -0.82 0.07 -17.23
C THR A 244 -0.77 1.34 -18.08
N GLU A 245 -0.98 1.24 -19.39
CA GLU A 245 -0.95 2.37 -20.31
C GLU A 245 -2.09 3.36 -20.04
N LYS A 246 -3.29 2.87 -19.68
CA LYS A 246 -4.42 3.71 -19.28
C LYS A 246 -4.11 4.53 -18.02
N LEU A 247 -3.45 3.92 -17.04
CA LEU A 247 -3.04 4.62 -15.81
C LEU A 247 -1.93 5.65 -16.11
N GLU A 248 -0.94 5.27 -16.91
CA GLU A 248 0.11 6.20 -17.33
C GLU A 248 -0.43 7.41 -18.10
N HIS A 249 -1.45 7.21 -18.94
CA HIS A 249 -2.13 8.30 -19.63
C HIS A 249 -2.64 9.35 -18.62
N TRP A 250 -3.33 8.91 -17.57
CA TRP A 250 -3.84 9.82 -16.54
C TRP A 250 -2.73 10.46 -15.70
N MET A 251 -1.61 9.77 -15.45
CA MET A 251 -0.44 10.38 -14.82
C MET A 251 0.14 11.52 -15.67
N LYS A 252 0.24 11.33 -17.00
CA LYS A 252 0.69 12.37 -17.95
C LYS A 252 -0.30 13.55 -17.99
N VAL A 253 -1.60 13.28 -18.01
CA VAL A 253 -2.66 14.31 -17.94
C VAL A 253 -2.54 15.09 -16.63
N GLN A 254 -2.40 14.42 -15.49
CA GLN A 254 -2.17 15.06 -14.20
C GLN A 254 -0.97 15.99 -14.24
N LYS A 255 0.15 15.53 -14.80
CA LYS A 255 1.37 16.34 -14.85
C LYS A 255 1.18 17.65 -15.62
N ARG A 256 0.41 17.61 -16.72
CA ARG A 256 0.14 18.77 -17.55
C ARG A 256 -0.93 19.69 -16.99
N TYR A 257 -1.99 19.13 -16.39
CA TYR A 257 -3.20 19.89 -16.08
C TYR A 257 -3.49 20.06 -14.59
N ARG A 258 -2.86 19.28 -13.69
CA ARG A 258 -3.09 19.29 -12.23
C ARG A 258 -4.58 19.08 -11.88
N ILE A 259 -5.09 17.93 -12.30
CA ILE A 259 -6.49 17.52 -12.13
C ILE A 259 -6.80 16.89 -10.76
N TYR A 260 -5.81 16.62 -9.91
CA TYR A 260 -5.96 16.18 -8.52
C TYR A 260 -4.74 16.56 -7.66
N GLU A 261 -4.82 16.41 -6.34
CA GLU A 261 -3.73 16.74 -5.39
C GLU A 261 -3.16 15.53 -4.63
N LEU A 262 -3.72 14.34 -4.87
CA LEU A 262 -3.30 13.08 -4.26
C LEU A 262 -2.20 12.38 -5.07
N GLY A 263 -1.68 11.28 -4.54
CA GLY A 263 -0.61 10.48 -5.14
C GLY A 263 -1.12 9.53 -6.23
N SER A 264 -0.88 8.23 -6.07
CA SER A 264 -1.22 7.21 -7.06
C SER A 264 -2.71 6.81 -7.10
N LEU A 265 -3.53 7.23 -6.13
CA LEU A 265 -4.95 6.86 -6.04
C LEU A 265 -5.82 7.39 -7.20
N PRO A 266 -5.80 8.69 -7.58
CA PRO A 266 -6.75 9.19 -8.58
C PRO A 266 -6.65 8.55 -9.98
N PRO A 267 -5.46 8.18 -10.51
CA PRO A 267 -5.39 7.36 -11.73
C PRO A 267 -6.20 6.06 -11.64
N PHE A 268 -6.16 5.37 -10.50
CA PHE A 268 -6.97 4.17 -10.29
C PHE A 268 -8.46 4.49 -10.27
N LEU A 269 -8.87 5.58 -9.65
CA LEU A 269 -10.27 6.00 -9.68
C LEU A 269 -10.72 6.32 -11.10
N LEU A 270 -9.91 7.04 -11.88
CA LEU A 270 -10.21 7.38 -13.28
C LEU A 270 -10.39 6.14 -14.16
N VAL A 271 -9.56 5.11 -13.94
CA VAL A 271 -9.58 3.89 -14.74
C VAL A 271 -10.66 2.91 -14.25
N PHE A 272 -10.80 2.70 -12.94
CA PHE A 272 -11.58 1.58 -12.39
C PHE A 272 -12.85 1.98 -11.63
N ALA A 273 -13.04 3.22 -11.16
CA ALA A 273 -14.22 3.54 -10.35
C ALA A 273 -15.52 3.26 -11.12
N GLY A 274 -16.43 2.49 -10.50
CA GLY A 274 -17.66 2.00 -11.15
C GLY A 274 -17.47 0.81 -12.09
N ASP A 275 -16.28 0.20 -12.12
CA ASP A 275 -15.94 -1.04 -12.83
C ASP A 275 -15.00 -1.94 -11.97
N VAL A 276 -15.28 -1.99 -10.67
CA VAL A 276 -14.59 -2.82 -9.67
C VAL A 276 -15.58 -3.87 -9.15
N GLU A 277 -15.10 -5.11 -8.93
CA GLU A 277 -15.91 -6.09 -8.22
C GLU A 277 -16.00 -5.71 -6.73
N ARG A 278 -17.23 -5.68 -6.22
CA ARG A 278 -17.51 -5.29 -4.84
C ARG A 278 -17.03 -6.35 -3.86
N VAL A 279 -16.00 -6.01 -3.10
CA VAL A 279 -15.53 -6.80 -1.96
C VAL A 279 -16.16 -6.28 -0.67
N GLU A 280 -16.43 -7.14 0.29
CA GLU A 280 -17.01 -6.77 1.58
C GLU A 280 -16.09 -5.82 2.35
N HIS A 281 -16.68 -4.82 3.02
CA HIS A 281 -15.95 -3.78 3.77
C HIS A 281 -15.06 -4.33 4.89
N ARG A 282 -15.34 -5.55 5.37
CA ARG A 282 -14.51 -6.24 6.38
C ARG A 282 -13.04 -6.39 5.97
N TRP A 283 -12.78 -6.41 4.65
CA TRP A 283 -11.45 -6.56 4.07
C TRP A 283 -10.68 -5.25 3.99
N ASN A 284 -11.24 -4.11 4.40
CA ASN A 284 -10.50 -2.86 4.47
C ASN A 284 -11.13 -1.89 5.47
N GLN A 285 -10.82 -2.05 6.76
CA GLN A 285 -11.13 -1.04 7.77
C GLN A 285 -10.11 0.10 7.67
N HIS A 286 -10.30 0.98 6.68
CA HIS A 286 -9.33 2.00 6.31
C HIS A 286 -9.48 3.29 7.11
N GLY A 287 -8.46 4.15 7.04
CA GLY A 287 -8.45 5.45 7.71
C GLY A 287 -8.00 5.41 9.16
N LEU A 288 -7.52 4.26 9.67
CA LEU A 288 -7.05 4.13 11.06
C LEU A 288 -5.77 4.94 11.35
N GLY A 289 -5.10 5.43 10.28
CA GLY A 289 -4.03 6.42 10.37
C GLY A 289 -4.51 7.82 10.79
N GLY A 290 -5.80 7.98 11.06
CA GLY A 290 -6.41 9.19 11.60
C GLY A 290 -6.77 10.22 10.53
N ASP A 291 -7.43 11.28 10.97
CA ASP A 291 -7.71 12.40 10.08
C ASP A 291 -6.43 13.17 9.71
N ASN A 292 -6.35 13.59 8.44
CA ASN A 292 -5.16 14.24 7.89
C ASN A 292 -5.01 15.71 8.34
N LEU A 293 -6.06 16.31 8.92
CA LEU A 293 -6.13 17.70 9.35
C LEU A 293 -5.89 17.81 10.86
N GLU A 294 -6.62 17.02 11.66
CA GLU A 294 -6.57 17.15 13.13
C GLU A 294 -5.84 16.01 13.85
N GLY A 295 -5.44 14.95 13.12
CA GLY A 295 -4.76 13.79 13.71
C GLY A 295 -5.67 12.92 14.60
N LEU A 296 -6.99 13.12 14.53
CA LEU A 296 -7.96 12.40 15.34
C LEU A 296 -7.98 10.91 15.01
N CYS A 297 -8.05 10.09 16.06
CA CYS A 297 -8.29 8.65 15.95
C CYS A 297 -9.66 8.39 15.30
N ARG A 298 -9.73 7.39 14.43
CA ARG A 298 -10.98 6.96 13.78
C ARG A 298 -11.44 5.61 14.34
N ASN A 299 -12.76 5.45 14.42
CA ASN A 299 -13.39 4.17 14.74
C ASN A 299 -13.45 3.26 13.50
N LEU A 300 -13.71 1.98 13.74
CA LEU A 300 -14.00 1.01 12.68
C LEU A 300 -15.28 1.41 11.92
N HIS A 301 -15.33 1.05 10.64
CA HIS A 301 -16.59 1.04 9.90
C HIS A 301 -17.53 -0.04 10.46
N PRO A 302 -18.85 0.13 10.34
CA PRO A 302 -19.81 -0.87 10.80
C PRO A 302 -19.61 -2.25 10.15
N GLY A 303 -19.93 -3.30 10.91
CA GLY A 303 -19.87 -4.68 10.43
C GLY A 303 -18.63 -5.45 10.90
N PRO A 304 -18.43 -6.67 10.39
CA PRO A 304 -17.32 -7.50 10.82
C PRO A 304 -15.96 -6.97 10.32
N VAL A 305 -14.89 -7.44 10.94
CA VAL A 305 -13.51 -7.04 10.62
C VAL A 305 -12.70 -8.28 10.24
N SER A 306 -12.03 -8.20 9.09
CA SER A 306 -11.06 -9.19 8.61
C SER A 306 -9.69 -8.56 8.32
N LEU A 307 -9.63 -7.23 8.12
CA LEU A 307 -8.40 -6.48 7.88
C LEU A 307 -8.52 -5.06 8.45
N LEU A 308 -7.50 -4.63 9.19
CA LEU A 308 -7.35 -3.26 9.72
C LEU A 308 -6.26 -2.52 8.96
N HIS A 309 -6.54 -1.29 8.52
CA HIS A 309 -5.65 -0.55 7.64
C HIS A 309 -5.43 0.89 8.13
N TRP A 310 -4.20 1.18 8.55
CA TRP A 310 -3.73 2.49 9.01
C TRP A 310 -3.40 3.45 7.87
N SER A 311 -4.24 3.44 6.82
CA SER A 311 -4.16 4.38 5.71
C SER A 311 -4.28 5.81 6.26
N GLY A 312 -3.38 6.70 5.88
CA GLY A 312 -3.29 8.05 6.43
C GLY A 312 -1.88 8.37 6.92
N LYS A 313 -1.74 9.43 7.72
CA LYS A 313 -0.43 9.87 8.24
C LYS A 313 0.00 9.13 9.49
N GLY A 314 -0.92 8.88 10.42
CA GLY A 314 -0.63 8.17 11.65
C GLY A 314 -0.26 6.72 11.36
N LYS A 315 0.85 6.26 11.95
CA LYS A 315 1.27 4.87 11.90
C LYS A 315 1.25 4.28 13.30
N PRO A 316 0.75 3.05 13.49
CA PRO A 316 0.56 2.49 14.82
C PRO A 316 1.90 2.38 15.56
N TRP A 317 2.96 1.92 14.90
CA TRP A 317 4.30 1.85 15.49
C TRP A 317 4.83 3.21 15.94
N LEU A 318 4.64 4.28 15.16
CA LEU A 318 5.09 5.63 15.55
C LEU A 318 4.29 6.17 16.75
N ARG A 319 2.99 5.90 16.79
CA ARG A 319 2.10 6.33 17.89
C ARG A 319 2.37 5.55 19.17
N LEU A 320 2.66 4.26 19.07
CA LEU A 320 3.07 3.41 20.19
C LEU A 320 4.43 3.87 20.75
N ASP A 321 5.44 4.05 19.91
CA ASP A 321 6.77 4.50 20.33
C ASP A 321 6.73 5.88 21.00
N SER A 322 5.89 6.79 20.50
CA SER A 322 5.70 8.13 21.07
C SER A 322 4.77 8.17 22.29
N LYS A 323 4.29 7.01 22.76
CA LYS A 323 3.35 6.87 23.89
C LYS A 323 2.06 7.68 23.71
N LYS A 324 1.61 7.84 22.47
CA LYS A 324 0.36 8.51 22.09
C LYS A 324 -0.50 7.59 21.19
N PRO A 325 -0.83 6.36 21.64
CA PRO A 325 -1.59 5.44 20.83
C PRO A 325 -3.03 5.91 20.63
N CYS A 326 -3.57 5.67 19.44
CA CYS A 326 -5.01 5.57 19.27
C CYS A 326 -5.52 4.24 19.84
N PRO A 327 -6.79 4.14 20.26
CA PRO A 327 -7.33 2.91 20.88
C PRO A 327 -7.05 1.63 20.06
N LEU A 328 -7.20 1.71 18.74
CA LEU A 328 -7.02 0.57 17.84
C LEU A 328 -5.55 0.21 17.59
N ASP A 329 -4.57 1.06 17.92
CA ASP A 329 -3.14 0.75 17.72
C ASP A 329 -2.70 -0.45 18.57
N SER A 330 -3.38 -0.67 19.70
CA SER A 330 -3.18 -1.85 20.55
C SER A 330 -3.44 -3.18 19.81
N LEU A 331 -4.29 -3.17 18.77
CA LEU A 331 -4.55 -4.35 17.94
C LEU A 331 -3.41 -4.65 16.96
N TRP A 332 -2.58 -3.64 16.66
CA TRP A 332 -1.39 -3.81 15.81
C TRP A 332 -0.19 -4.34 16.60
N ALA A 333 -0.05 -3.94 17.87
CA ALA A 333 1.09 -4.26 18.72
C ALA A 333 1.48 -5.76 18.81
N PRO A 334 0.54 -6.73 18.83
CA PRO A 334 0.88 -8.16 18.84
C PRO A 334 1.68 -8.62 17.62
N TYR A 335 1.58 -7.90 16.50
CA TYR A 335 2.28 -8.23 15.25
C TYR A 335 3.63 -7.51 15.12
N ASP A 336 4.04 -6.74 16.13
CA ASP A 336 5.27 -5.99 16.10
C ASP A 336 6.48 -6.84 16.50
N LEU A 337 7.23 -7.28 15.49
CA LEU A 337 8.47 -8.03 15.69
C LEU A 337 9.68 -7.13 15.91
N PHE A 338 9.54 -5.80 15.88
CA PHE A 338 10.67 -4.87 16.01
C PHE A 338 11.47 -5.10 17.30
N ARG A 339 12.80 -5.13 17.18
CA ARG A 339 13.70 -5.19 18.33
C ARG A 339 13.97 -3.77 18.81
N HIS A 340 13.40 -3.41 19.96
CA HIS A 340 13.80 -2.21 20.65
C HIS A 340 15.20 -2.42 21.24
N SER A 341 16.13 -1.49 20.99
CA SER A 341 17.42 -1.47 21.67
C SER A 341 17.18 -1.43 23.18
N SER A 342 17.70 -2.42 23.92
CA SER A 342 17.64 -2.41 25.37
C SER A 342 18.38 -1.18 25.90
N LEU A 343 17.69 -0.33 26.66
CA LEU A 343 18.32 0.81 27.36
C LEU A 343 19.19 0.37 28.56
N PHE A 344 19.31 -0.93 28.80
CA PHE A 344 20.21 -1.49 29.79
C PHE A 344 21.53 -1.83 29.09
N SER A 345 22.46 -0.87 29.13
CA SER A 345 23.87 -1.22 29.25
C SER A 345 24.05 -1.70 30.67
N ASP A 346 24.16 -3.01 30.88
CA ASP A 346 24.74 -3.52 32.12
C ASP A 346 26.16 -2.93 32.22
N SER A 347 26.34 -2.04 33.19
CA SER A 347 27.64 -1.46 33.55
C SER A 347 28.29 -2.28 34.65
#